data_AF-A0AAU4MQ02-F1
#
_entry.id   AF-A0AAU4MQ02-F1
#
_cell.length_a   1.000
_cell.length_b   1.000
_cell.length_c   1.000
_cell.angle_alpha   90.00
_cell.angle_beta   90.00
_cell.angle_gamma   90.00
#
_symmetry.space_group_name_H-M   'P 1'
#
loop_
_entity.id
_entity.type
_entity.pdbx_description
1 polymer ?
#
loop_
_entity_poly.entity_id
_entity_poly.type
_entity_poly.pdbx_seq_one_letter_code
_entity_poly.pdbx_strand_id
1 'polypeptide(L)'
;MVRPYTITRGRTAPERDDLTLITVLTTVQDGGRAEFGRTGFDRAARTPRGLQPEHRLILDRCRRPAAVAEVAADLNLPVSVTKILLGDLIAQGLLLARAPLSVAVAGGGVDLGLLRAVREGLRRL
;
A
#
# COMPACT_ATOMS: atom_id res chain seq x y z
N MET A 1 0.24 25.43 13.01
CA MET A 1 1.15 24.86 11.99
C MET A 1 2.04 23.82 12.68
N VAL A 2 1.82 22.52 12.44
CA VAL A 2 2.63 21.44 13.02
C VAL A 2 3.89 21.29 12.17
N ARG A 3 5.06 21.16 12.80
CA ARG A 3 6.32 21.01 12.05
C ARG A 3 6.39 19.58 11.46
N PRO A 4 6.73 19.41 10.17
CA PRO A 4 6.75 18.09 9.51
C PRO A 4 7.59 17.03 10.26
N TYR A 5 8.62 17.45 10.99
CA TYR A 5 9.53 16.57 11.75
C TYR A 5 8.91 15.89 12.98
N THR A 6 7.76 16.39 13.46
CA THR A 6 7.06 15.77 14.59
C THR A 6 6.27 14.53 14.15
N ILE A 7 5.80 14.52 12.90
CA ILE A 7 4.98 13.45 12.30
C ILE A 7 5.81 12.17 12.09
N THR A 8 7.10 12.32 11.77
CA THR A 8 8.03 11.20 11.56
C THR A 8 8.78 10.79 12.83
N ARG A 9 8.49 11.42 13.98
CA ARG A 9 9.25 11.28 15.24
C ARG A 9 10.77 11.45 15.07
N GLY A 10 11.19 12.44 14.27
CA GLY A 10 12.61 12.73 14.05
C GLY A 10 13.30 11.92 12.95
N ARG A 11 12.60 11.00 12.28
CA ARG A 11 13.13 10.30 11.10
C ARG A 11 13.19 11.25 9.90
N THR A 12 14.36 11.34 9.26
CA THR A 12 14.64 12.28 8.16
C THR A 12 14.75 11.61 6.79
N ALA A 13 14.83 10.28 6.74
CA ALA A 13 14.89 9.51 5.50
C ALA A 13 13.88 8.35 5.54
N PRO A 14 13.24 8.01 4.40
CA PRO A 14 12.45 6.79 4.29
C PRO A 14 13.38 5.58 4.41
N GLU A 15 12.93 4.56 5.16
CA GLU A 15 13.64 3.28 5.29
C GLU A 15 13.62 2.49 3.96
N ARG A 16 12.65 2.80 3.09
CA ARG A 16 12.43 2.17 1.79
C ARG A 16 12.66 3.16 0.65
N ASP A 17 13.61 2.84 -0.25
CA ASP A 17 13.89 3.63 -1.45
C ASP A 17 13.17 3.11 -2.71
N ASP A 18 12.53 1.93 -2.63
CA ASP A 18 11.80 1.31 -3.74
C ASP A 18 10.43 1.96 -4.05
N LEU A 19 9.98 2.88 -3.19
CA LEU A 19 8.74 3.63 -3.40
C LEU A 19 8.98 4.81 -4.35
N THR A 20 8.56 4.67 -5.60
CA THR A 20 8.54 5.76 -6.59
C THR A 20 7.21 6.54 -6.51
N LEU A 21 7.15 7.73 -7.12
CA LEU A 21 5.92 8.55 -7.14
C LEU A 21 4.72 7.83 -7.77
N ILE A 22 5.00 6.94 -8.72
CA ILE A 22 4.00 6.16 -9.47
C ILE A 22 3.79 4.75 -8.90
N THR A 23 4.46 4.41 -7.80
CA THR A 23 4.19 3.15 -7.09
C THR A 23 2.76 3.17 -6.57
N VAL A 24 2.01 2.11 -6.87
CA VAL A 24 0.59 2.00 -6.51
C VAL A 24 0.46 1.30 -5.17
N LEU A 25 -0.34 1.88 -4.30
CA LEU A 25 -0.57 1.43 -2.93
C LEU A 25 -1.98 0.88 -2.80
N THR A 26 -2.15 -0.15 -1.97
CA THR A 26 -3.47 -0.68 -1.63
C THR A 26 -3.49 -1.20 -0.20
N THR A 27 -4.53 -0.87 0.55
CA THR A 27 -4.74 -1.35 1.91
C THR A 27 -5.01 -2.85 1.88
N VAL A 28 -4.27 -3.62 2.69
CA VAL A 28 -4.51 -5.05 2.86
C VAL A 28 -5.92 -5.23 3.41
N GLN A 29 -6.83 -5.74 2.59
CA GLN A 29 -8.12 -6.24 3.03
C GLN A 29 -7.92 -7.74 3.32
N ASP A 30 -8.34 -8.22 4.49
CA ASP A 30 -8.53 -9.66 4.73
C ASP A 30 -9.66 -10.17 3.81
N GLY A 31 -9.33 -10.41 2.54
CA GLY A 31 -10.26 -10.71 1.45
C GLY A 31 -10.80 -12.15 1.45
N GLY A 32 -11.07 -12.75 2.61
CA GLY A 32 -11.49 -14.15 2.67
C GLY A 32 -12.52 -14.54 3.73
N ARG A 33 -12.97 -13.64 4.61
CA ARG A 33 -13.90 -14.02 5.70
C ARG A 33 -15.05 -13.06 5.93
N ALA A 34 -15.25 -12.09 5.04
CA ALA A 34 -16.25 -11.04 5.20
C ALA A 34 -17.55 -11.26 4.39
N GLU A 35 -17.71 -12.41 3.73
CA GLU A 35 -18.97 -12.71 3.03
C GLU A 35 -20.09 -13.16 3.98
N PHE A 36 -19.75 -13.62 5.20
CA PHE A 36 -20.74 -13.99 6.21
C PHE A 36 -20.53 -13.21 7.52
N GLY A 37 -21.22 -12.06 7.62
CA GLY A 37 -21.75 -11.57 8.89
C GLY A 37 -20.77 -10.98 9.91
N ARG A 38 -19.84 -10.10 9.51
CA ARG A 38 -19.05 -9.34 10.50
C ARG A 38 -19.18 -7.84 10.30
N THR A 39 -19.87 -7.21 11.26
CA THR A 39 -20.01 -5.76 11.41
C THR A 39 -18.64 -5.10 11.58
N GLY A 40 -18.53 -3.82 11.23
CA GLY A 40 -17.27 -3.05 11.21
C GLY A 40 -16.46 -2.98 12.52
N PHE A 41 -16.94 -3.58 13.61
CA PHE A 41 -16.27 -3.67 14.91
C PHE A 41 -15.01 -4.57 14.92
N ASP A 42 -14.98 -5.65 14.13
CA ASP A 42 -13.83 -6.60 14.08
C ASP A 42 -12.59 -5.98 13.38
N ARG A 43 -12.79 -4.86 12.67
CA ARG A 43 -11.73 -4.12 11.97
C ARG A 43 -10.93 -3.20 12.90
N ALA A 44 -11.61 -2.60 13.88
CA ALA A 44 -10.97 -1.85 14.96
C ALA A 44 -10.12 -2.76 15.87
N ALA A 45 -10.47 -4.05 15.95
CA ALA A 45 -9.72 -5.04 16.73
C ALA A 45 -8.39 -5.45 16.08
N ARG A 46 -8.29 -5.39 14.74
CA ARG A 46 -7.07 -5.76 13.98
C ARG A 46 -6.18 -4.60 13.59
N THR A 47 -6.70 -3.37 13.64
CA THR A 47 -5.88 -2.18 13.43
C THR A 47 -4.99 -1.99 14.66
N PRO A 48 -3.65 -1.96 14.54
CA PRO A 48 -2.77 -1.80 15.69
C PRO A 48 -3.16 -0.60 16.55
N ARG A 49 -3.31 -0.81 17.86
CA ARG A 49 -3.50 0.28 18.81
C ARG A 49 -2.23 1.14 18.78
N GLY A 50 -2.36 2.42 18.39
CA GLY A 50 -1.23 3.34 18.28
C GLY A 50 -0.97 3.92 16.88
N LEU A 51 -1.82 3.66 15.89
CA LEU A 51 -1.72 4.35 14.60
C LEU A 51 -1.97 5.86 14.75
N GLN A 52 -1.10 6.64 14.11
CA GLN A 52 -1.21 8.09 13.99
C GLN A 52 -2.43 8.47 13.12
N PRO A 53 -3.01 9.67 13.26
CA PRO A 53 -4.10 10.13 12.40
C PRO A 53 -3.78 10.02 10.90
N GLU A 54 -2.55 10.35 10.52
CA GLU A 54 -2.05 10.29 9.14
C GLU A 54 -2.04 8.85 8.62
N HIS A 55 -1.64 7.88 9.45
CA HIS A 55 -1.68 6.46 9.10
C HIS A 55 -3.11 5.99 8.80
N ARG A 56 -4.10 6.44 9.58
CA ARG A 56 -5.50 6.09 9.35
C ARG A 56 -6.02 6.70 8.05
N LEU A 57 -5.65 7.94 7.77
CA LEU A 57 -6.05 8.63 6.54
C LEU A 57 -5.47 7.92 5.31
N ILE A 58 -4.20 7.51 5.37
CA ILE A 58 -3.56 6.71 4.32
C ILE A 58 -4.32 5.40 4.08
N LEU A 59 -4.62 4.64 5.13
CA LEU A 59 -5.32 3.36 4.99
C LEU A 59 -6.72 3.51 4.41
N ASP A 60 -7.42 4.60 4.76
CA ASP A 60 -8.73 4.89 4.20
C ASP A 60 -8.63 5.28 2.72
N ARG A 61 -7.65 6.12 2.38
CA ARG A 61 -7.42 6.54 0.99
C ARG A 61 -7.02 5.39 0.08
N CYS A 62 -6.14 4.52 0.55
CA CYS A 62 -5.63 3.36 -0.18
C CYS A 62 -6.59 2.15 -0.19
N ARG A 63 -7.84 2.30 0.28
CA ARG A 63 -8.88 1.26 0.04
C ARG A 63 -9.11 1.01 -1.44
N ARG A 64 -8.91 2.03 -2.27
CA ARG A 64 -8.77 1.91 -3.72
C ARG A 64 -7.29 2.12 -4.08
N PRO A 65 -6.80 1.50 -5.17
CA PRO A 65 -5.45 1.72 -5.62
C PRO A 65 -5.16 3.22 -5.81
N ALA A 66 -4.08 3.71 -5.20
CA ALA A 66 -3.65 5.11 -5.29
C ALA A 66 -2.12 5.18 -5.39
N ALA A 67 -1.59 6.10 -6.19
CA ALA A 67 -0.16 6.33 -6.32
C ALA A 67 0.40 7.08 -5.10
N VAL A 68 1.70 6.92 -4.82
CA VAL A 68 2.41 7.66 -3.76
C VAL A 68 2.22 9.18 -3.91
N ALA A 69 2.28 9.70 -5.14
CA ALA A 69 2.08 11.12 -5.41
C ALA A 69 0.67 11.61 -5.02
N GLU A 70 -0.36 10.82 -5.31
CA GLU A 70 -1.76 11.14 -4.98
C GLU A 70 -1.93 11.17 -3.46
N VAL A 71 -1.39 10.17 -2.76
CA VAL A 71 -1.45 10.11 -1.29
C VAL A 71 -0.74 11.31 -0.65
N ALA A 72 0.43 11.71 -1.17
CA ALA A 72 1.15 12.87 -0.66
C ALA A 72 0.38 14.18 -0.86
N ALA A 73 -0.25 14.34 -2.03
CA ALA A 73 -1.07 15.49 -2.34
C ALA A 73 -2.32 15.57 -1.43
N ASP A 74 -3.01 14.44 -1.23
CA ASP A 74 -4.21 14.37 -0.39
C ASP A 74 -3.91 14.66 1.08
N LEU A 75 -2.74 14.23 1.57
CA LEU A 75 -2.28 14.52 2.93
C LEU A 75 -1.71 15.94 3.09
N ASN A 76 -1.42 16.63 1.98
CA ASN A 76 -0.66 17.88 1.96
C ASN A 76 0.69 17.76 2.71
N LEU A 77 1.38 16.64 2.50
CA LEU A 77 2.68 16.35 3.12
C LEU A 77 3.79 16.22 2.07
N PRO A 78 5.05 16.61 2.39
CA PRO A 78 6.18 16.33 1.53
C PRO A 78 6.29 14.84 1.20
N VAL A 79 6.64 14.52 -0.05
CA VAL A 79 6.74 13.13 -0.53
C VAL A 79 7.67 12.29 0.36
N SER A 80 8.79 12.86 0.84
CA SER A 80 9.71 12.18 1.74
C SER A 80 9.06 11.75 3.06
N VAL A 81 8.24 12.62 3.66
CA VAL A 81 7.48 12.35 4.89
C VAL A 81 6.43 11.28 4.61
N THR A 82 5.70 11.40 3.50
CA THR A 82 4.70 10.42 3.08
C THR A 82 5.34 9.04 2.92
N LYS A 83 6.48 8.91 2.23
CA LYS A 83 7.20 7.62 2.08
C LYS A 83 7.59 6.99 3.42
N ILE A 84 7.95 7.77 4.43
CA ILE A 84 8.24 7.26 5.79
C ILE A 84 6.98 6.62 6.38
N LEU A 85 5.84 7.31 6.34
CA LEU A 85 4.57 6.82 6.88
C LEU A 85 4.05 5.58 6.11
N LEU A 86 4.26 5.57 4.79
CA LEU A 86 3.94 4.42 3.94
C LEU A 86 4.82 3.22 4.31
N GLY A 87 6.12 3.43 4.52
CA GLY A 87 7.05 2.41 4.98
C GLY A 87 6.61 1.75 6.28
N ASP A 88 6.20 2.57 7.26
CA ASP A 88 5.66 2.09 8.54
C ASP A 88 4.46 1.16 8.37
N LEU A 89 3.50 1.56 7.52
CA LEU A 89 2.30 0.77 7.25
C LEU A 89 2.58 -0.52 6.47
N ILE A 90 3.55 -0.50 5.56
CA ILE A 90 3.96 -1.70 4.83
C ILE A 90 4.71 -2.66 5.74
N ALA A 91 5.61 -2.16 6.60
CA ALA A 91 6.31 -2.97 7.59
C ALA A 91 5.34 -3.64 8.58
N GLN A 92 4.23 -2.98 8.89
CA GLN A 92 3.13 -3.53 9.70
C GLN A 92 2.20 -4.47 8.91
N GLY A 93 2.41 -4.68 7.62
CA GLY A 93 1.57 -5.52 6.77
C GLY A 93 0.16 -4.97 6.54
N LEU A 94 -0.06 -3.67 6.75
CA LEU A 94 -1.36 -3.01 6.57
C LEU A 94 -1.54 -2.43 5.16
N LEU A 95 -0.44 -2.25 4.43
CA LEU A 95 -0.40 -1.64 3.11
C LEU A 95 0.48 -2.48 2.18
N LEU A 96 0.05 -2.64 0.94
CA LEU A 96 0.83 -3.26 -0.13
C LEU A 96 1.29 -2.19 -1.11
N ALA A 97 2.53 -2.31 -1.56
CA ALA A 97 3.09 -1.50 -2.63
C ALA A 97 3.29 -2.38 -3.86
N ARG A 98 2.76 -1.95 -5.01
CA ARG A 98 2.96 -2.58 -6.30
C ARG A 98 3.78 -1.65 -7.17
N ALA A 99 4.93 -2.14 -7.63
CA ALA A 99 5.74 -1.42 -8.60
C ALA A 99 4.95 -1.15 -9.90
N PRO A 100 5.21 -0.03 -10.59
CA PRO A 100 4.64 0.24 -11.90
C PRO A 100 5.04 -0.86 -12.88
N LEU A 101 4.05 -1.47 -13.55
CA LEU A 101 4.28 -2.56 -14.51
C LEU A 101 5.13 -2.14 -15.72
N SER A 102 5.31 -0.84 -15.94
CA SER A 102 6.11 -0.28 -17.04
C SER A 102 7.59 -0.71 -17.01
N VAL A 103 8.16 -1.03 -15.85
CA VAL A 103 9.54 -1.56 -15.76
C VAL A 103 9.64 -3.02 -16.22
N ALA A 104 8.55 -3.80 -16.11
CA ALA A 104 8.52 -5.20 -16.59
C ALA A 104 8.31 -5.29 -18.12
N VAL A 105 7.68 -4.28 -18.74
CA VAL A 105 7.42 -4.29 -20.19
C VAL A 105 8.65 -3.83 -20.99
N ALA A 106 9.48 -2.96 -20.43
CA ALA A 106 10.69 -2.45 -21.10
C ALA A 106 11.80 -3.52 -21.27
N GLY A 107 11.74 -4.65 -20.55
CA GLY A 107 12.73 -5.73 -20.61
C GLY A 107 12.28 -7.01 -21.33
N GLY A 108 11.10 -7.00 -21.96
CA GLY A 108 10.46 -8.20 -22.49
C GLY A 108 9.22 -8.53 -21.68
N GLY A 109 8.06 -8.17 -22.22
CA GLY A 109 6.78 -8.24 -21.53
C GLY A 109 6.41 -9.64 -21.01
N VAL A 110 5.47 -9.65 -20.07
CA VAL A 110 4.86 -10.86 -19.49
C VAL A 110 4.49 -11.86 -20.59
N ASP A 111 5.09 -13.06 -20.56
CA ASP A 111 4.84 -14.12 -21.53
C ASP A 111 3.41 -14.66 -21.38
N LEU A 112 2.53 -14.19 -22.26
CA LEU A 112 1.13 -14.62 -22.33
C LEU A 112 0.98 -16.11 -22.73
N GLY A 113 2.01 -16.71 -23.34
CA GLY A 113 2.07 -18.14 -23.63
C GLY A 113 2.23 -18.95 -22.34
N LEU A 114 3.17 -18.55 -21.48
CA LEU A 114 3.35 -19.15 -20.14
C LEU A 114 2.09 -19.01 -19.29
N LEU A 115 1.48 -17.82 -19.21
CA LEU A 115 0.24 -17.62 -18.44
C LEU A 115 -0.93 -18.48 -18.96
N ARG A 116 -1.00 -18.71 -20.27
CA ARG A 116 -1.97 -19.63 -20.87
C ARG A 116 -1.69 -21.08 -20.50
N ALA A 117 -0.43 -21.50 -20.55
CA ALA A 117 -0.02 -22.85 -20.19
C ALA A 117 -0.31 -23.15 -18.70
N VAL A 118 -0.01 -22.22 -17.79
CA VAL A 118 -0.32 -22.34 -16.36
C VAL A 118 -1.83 -22.46 -16.13
N ARG A 119 -2.63 -21.60 -16.78
CA ARG A 119 -4.09 -21.65 -16.66
C ARG A 119 -4.66 -23.00 -17.13
N GLU A 120 -4.14 -23.53 -18.23
CA GLU A 120 -4.58 -24.79 -18.78
C GLU A 120 -4.15 -25.98 -17.91
N GLY A 121 -2.95 -25.95 -17.35
CA GLY A 121 -2.47 -26.95 -16.39
C GLY A 121 -3.33 -27.00 -15.12
N LEU A 122 -3.69 -25.84 -14.55
CA LEU A 122 -4.55 -25.76 -13.37
C LEU A 122 -5.99 -26.23 -13.60
N ARG A 123 -6.48 -26.26 -14.84
CA ARG A 123 -7.84 -26.75 -15.17
C ARG A 123 -7.92 -28.27 -15.36
N ARG A 124 -6.79 -28.95 -15.43
CA ARG A 124 -6.69 -30.40 -15.67
C ARG A 124 -6.41 -31.20 -14.39
N LEU A 125 -6.40 -30.53 -13.24
CA LEU A 125 -6.34 -31.10 -11.89
C LEU A 125 -7.73 -31.04 -11.26
#